data_AF-A0A6B2TIN5-F1
#
_entry.id   AF-A0A6B2TIN5-F1
#
_cell.length_a   1.000
_cell.length_b   1.000
_cell.length_c   1.000
_cell.angle_alpha   90.00
_cell.angle_beta   90.00
_cell.angle_gamma   90.00
#
_symmetry.space_group_name_H-M   'P 1'
#
loop_
_entity.id
_entity.type
_entity.pdbx_description
1 polymer ?
#
loop_
_entity_poly.entity_id
_entity_poly.type
_entity_poly.pdbx_seq_one_letter_code
_entity_poly.pdbx_strand_id
1 'polypeptide(L)'
;MGPQGAIRNLHARAGAGDGRHAHHELLGAVRRLDAEPYGRVRTARAEELADEAAATGDRPLLVAALTLLVHSYSFGGECARTFVPFRRLLRMFDENPADFREDDVRRLHWMFKWVVTDARQQPDVTLTEAEVWLARMRRRYRKAGYSERAVHGAEFRLARHLGDAARATRAYSAWTAAARDDMADCLACEYATEGLRQLDLGDDRAALDGWEPVLNCTHSCHREPHETLARSLLPLVRTGRTDRARDHHLRGYGMVRADEAFGPVVALHVEFCARTGNEPRGLRIIAEQSRRWADTGDPLDRLEWLGGVALLLRRAVETGHAQRP
;
A
#
# COMPACT_ATOMS: atom_id res chain seq x y z
N MET A 1 -22.46 52.35 43.31
CA MET A 1 -22.87 51.20 42.48
C MET A 1 -21.73 50.91 41.51
N GLY A 2 -21.23 49.68 41.56
CA GLY A 2 -19.86 49.33 41.19
C GLY A 2 -19.61 48.93 39.72
N PRO A 3 -18.34 48.73 39.35
CA PRO A 3 -17.91 48.39 38.00
C PRO A 3 -17.97 46.87 37.81
N GLN A 4 -18.95 46.36 37.06
CA GLN A 4 -19.09 44.93 36.72
C GLN A 4 -19.25 44.68 35.21
N GLY A 5 -18.54 45.47 34.39
CA GLY A 5 -18.65 45.38 32.92
C GLY A 5 -17.51 44.68 32.17
N ALA A 6 -16.40 44.30 32.82
CA ALA A 6 -15.15 43.98 32.09
C ALA A 6 -14.65 42.52 32.18
N ILE A 7 -15.27 41.62 32.97
CA ILE A 7 -14.70 40.28 33.22
C ILE A 7 -15.22 39.20 32.27
N ARG A 8 -16.33 39.44 31.55
CA ARG A 8 -16.94 38.43 30.65
C ARG A 8 -16.22 38.23 29.31
N ASN A 9 -15.22 39.04 28.96
CA ASN A 9 -14.49 38.96 27.68
C ASN A 9 -13.05 38.40 27.78
N LEU A 10 -12.51 38.14 28.98
CA LEU A 10 -11.17 37.54 29.13
C LEU A 10 -11.21 36.00 29.11
N HIS A 11 -12.25 35.36 29.65
CA HIS A 11 -12.34 33.88 29.67
C HIS A 11 -12.63 33.27 28.29
N ALA A 12 -13.37 33.96 27.42
CA ALA A 12 -13.57 33.51 26.03
C ALA A 12 -12.30 33.66 25.17
N ARG A 13 -11.43 34.63 25.49
CA ARG A 13 -10.13 34.81 24.82
C ARG A 13 -9.05 33.86 25.35
N ALA A 14 -9.10 33.48 26.63
CA ALA A 14 -8.18 32.51 27.23
C ALA A 14 -8.45 31.07 26.75
N GLY A 15 -9.73 30.63 26.73
CA GLY A 15 -10.10 29.30 26.21
C GLY A 15 -9.88 29.13 24.70
N ALA A 16 -10.05 30.21 23.93
CA ALA A 16 -9.72 30.22 22.50
C ALA A 16 -8.20 30.33 22.23
N GLY A 17 -7.41 30.79 23.19
CA GLY A 17 -5.94 30.82 23.11
C GLY A 17 -5.33 29.44 23.35
N ASP A 18 -5.82 28.76 24.39
CA ASP A 18 -5.40 27.41 24.77
C ASP A 18 -5.80 26.35 23.72
N GLY A 19 -7.05 26.40 23.23
CA GLY A 19 -7.52 25.51 22.17
C GLY A 19 -6.81 25.71 20.82
N ARG A 20 -6.41 26.95 20.48
CA ARG A 20 -5.59 27.20 19.29
C ARG A 20 -4.15 26.71 19.44
N HIS A 21 -3.58 26.84 20.63
CA HIS A 21 -2.25 26.31 20.91
C HIS A 21 -2.22 24.78 20.82
N ALA A 22 -3.18 24.11 21.48
CA ALA A 22 -3.36 22.66 21.40
C ALA A 22 -3.61 22.17 19.96
N HIS A 23 -4.43 22.87 19.17
CA HIS A 23 -4.60 22.57 17.75
C HIS A 23 -3.28 22.62 16.97
N HIS A 24 -2.52 23.70 17.12
CA HIS A 24 -1.25 23.87 16.40
C HIS A 24 -0.21 22.84 16.81
N GLU A 25 -0.17 22.48 18.09
CA GLU A 25 0.73 21.46 18.62
C GLU A 25 0.41 20.07 18.04
N LEU A 26 -0.86 19.66 18.08
CA LEU A 26 -1.33 18.38 17.55
C LEU A 26 -1.16 18.29 16.04
N LEU A 27 -1.53 19.34 15.30
CA LEU A 27 -1.31 19.39 13.85
C LEU A 27 0.19 19.34 13.51
N GLY A 28 1.03 20.00 14.32
CA GLY A 28 2.48 19.91 14.22
C GLY A 28 2.99 18.50 14.45
N ALA A 29 2.45 17.78 15.44
CA ALA A 29 2.79 16.39 15.71
C ALA A 29 2.39 15.44 14.57
N VAL A 30 1.19 15.62 14.01
CA VAL A 30 0.70 14.89 12.82
C VAL A 30 1.67 15.08 11.65
N ARG A 31 2.09 16.32 11.36
CA ARG A 31 3.01 16.62 10.26
C ARG A 31 4.41 16.05 10.47
N ARG A 32 4.92 16.09 11.70
CA ARG A 32 6.23 15.50 12.04
C ARG A 32 6.19 13.98 11.86
N LEU A 33 5.15 13.33 12.40
CA LEU A 33 5.01 11.89 12.28
C LEU A 33 4.81 11.45 10.83
N ASP A 34 4.18 12.27 9.98
CA ASP A 34 4.01 11.96 8.56
C ASP A 34 5.36 11.79 7.81
N ALA A 35 6.42 12.45 8.28
CA ALA A 35 7.76 12.35 7.70
C ALA A 35 8.59 11.17 8.22
N GLU A 36 8.13 10.46 9.25
CA GLU A 36 8.86 9.33 9.85
C GLU A 36 8.68 8.03 9.02
N PRO A 37 9.62 7.08 9.05
CA PRO A 37 9.44 5.78 8.41
C PRO A 37 8.20 5.03 8.90
N TYR A 38 7.60 4.21 8.02
CA TYR A 38 6.51 3.32 8.41
C TYR A 38 6.99 2.22 9.35
N GLY A 39 6.08 1.76 10.21
CA GLY A 39 6.35 0.69 11.18
C GLY A 39 5.52 0.84 12.45
N ARG A 40 5.57 -0.16 13.33
CA ARG A 40 4.71 -0.27 14.53
C ARG A 40 4.75 0.96 15.44
N VAL A 41 5.93 1.55 15.65
CA VAL A 41 6.09 2.75 16.50
C VAL A 41 5.34 3.94 15.91
N ARG A 42 5.45 4.14 14.59
CA ARG A 42 4.70 5.19 13.88
C ARG A 42 3.19 4.92 13.96
N THR A 43 2.76 3.68 13.75
CA THR A 43 1.34 3.30 13.80
C THR A 43 0.74 3.56 15.18
N ALA A 44 1.40 3.11 16.26
CA ALA A 44 0.95 3.36 17.62
C ALA A 44 0.80 4.86 17.93
N ARG A 45 1.79 5.68 17.53
CA ARG A 45 1.69 7.13 17.74
C ARG A 45 0.60 7.78 16.88
N ALA A 46 0.32 7.26 15.68
CA ALA A 46 -0.77 7.76 14.84
C ALA A 46 -2.16 7.44 15.44
N GLU A 47 -2.30 6.31 16.15
CA GLU A 47 -3.52 5.96 16.88
C GLU A 47 -3.76 6.96 18.03
N GLU A 48 -2.74 7.22 18.85
CA GLU A 48 -2.81 8.21 19.93
C GLU A 48 -3.19 9.60 19.40
N LEU A 49 -2.55 10.06 18.32
CA LEU A 49 -2.86 11.35 17.71
C LEU A 49 -4.29 11.42 17.16
N ALA A 50 -4.86 10.32 16.66
CA ALA A 50 -6.23 10.28 16.20
C ALA A 50 -7.23 10.38 17.37
N ASP A 51 -6.92 9.76 18.51
CA ASP A 51 -7.73 9.86 19.73
C ASP A 51 -7.63 11.25 20.38
N GLU A 52 -6.40 11.80 20.48
CA GLU A 52 -6.15 13.17 20.93
C GLU A 52 -6.90 14.18 20.06
N ALA A 53 -6.80 14.07 18.73
CA ALA A 53 -7.53 14.92 17.79
C ALA A 53 -9.05 14.78 17.94
N ALA A 54 -9.56 13.55 18.12
CA ALA A 54 -10.99 13.32 18.34
C ALA A 54 -11.50 13.98 19.62
N ALA A 55 -10.72 13.98 20.70
CA ALA A 55 -11.08 14.59 21.97
C ALA A 55 -11.21 16.12 21.91
N THR A 56 -10.52 16.78 20.97
CA THR A 56 -10.63 18.24 20.79
C THR A 56 -11.97 18.70 20.20
N GLY A 57 -12.69 17.82 19.48
CA GLY A 57 -13.87 18.17 18.70
C GLY A 57 -13.56 18.96 17.41
N ASP A 58 -12.29 19.23 17.09
CA ASP A 58 -11.86 19.90 15.87
C ASP A 58 -11.90 18.93 14.68
N ARG A 59 -12.92 19.07 13.82
CA ARG A 59 -13.14 18.17 12.68
C ARG A 59 -12.00 18.22 11.65
N PRO A 60 -11.51 19.40 11.19
CA PRO A 60 -10.34 19.47 10.33
C PRO A 60 -9.07 18.81 10.91
N LEU A 61 -8.80 18.98 12.20
CA LEU A 61 -7.67 18.31 12.86
C LEU A 61 -7.84 16.78 12.85
N LEU A 62 -9.05 16.30 13.16
CA LEU A 62 -9.38 14.88 13.11
C LEU A 62 -9.25 14.31 11.69
N VAL A 63 -9.61 15.06 10.64
CA VAL A 63 -9.40 14.64 9.24
C VAL A 63 -7.91 14.41 8.97
N ALA A 64 -7.05 15.33 9.41
CA ALA A 64 -5.61 15.19 9.22
C ALA A 64 -5.04 13.98 9.98
N ALA A 65 -5.45 13.78 11.24
CA ALA A 65 -4.99 12.65 12.06
C ALA A 65 -5.47 11.29 11.53
N LEU A 66 -6.73 11.19 11.10
CA LEU A 66 -7.26 9.94 10.51
C LEU A 66 -6.60 9.64 9.15
N THR A 67 -6.28 10.66 8.36
CA THR A 67 -5.54 10.50 7.09
C THR A 67 -4.15 9.93 7.35
N LEU A 68 -3.43 10.47 8.35
CA LEU A 68 -2.14 9.94 8.79
C LEU A 68 -2.27 8.48 9.25
N LEU A 69 -3.29 8.17 10.05
CA LEU A 69 -3.52 6.82 10.56
C LEU A 69 -3.80 5.81 9.45
N VAL A 70 -4.60 6.18 8.44
CA VAL A 70 -4.86 5.36 7.24
C VAL A 70 -3.55 5.03 6.52
N HIS A 71 -2.66 6.00 6.32
CA HIS A 71 -1.35 5.74 5.73
C HIS A 71 -0.49 4.82 6.61
N SER A 72 -0.44 5.07 7.92
CA SER A 72 0.36 4.25 8.84
C SER A 72 -0.09 2.78 8.86
N TYR A 73 -1.40 2.51 8.81
CA TYR A 73 -1.90 1.13 8.70
C TYR A 73 -1.57 0.47 7.35
N SER A 74 -1.89 1.14 6.23
CA SER A 74 -1.67 0.56 4.89
C SER A 74 -0.19 0.28 4.59
N PHE A 75 0.72 1.13 5.06
CA PHE A 75 2.16 0.96 4.78
C PHE A 75 2.94 0.31 5.94
N GLY A 76 2.31 0.12 7.10
CA GLY A 76 2.87 -0.56 8.26
C GLY A 76 2.56 -2.06 8.35
N GLY A 77 1.86 -2.63 7.36
CA GLY A 77 1.49 -4.05 7.35
C GLY A 77 0.29 -4.40 8.25
N GLU A 78 -0.60 -3.43 8.47
CA GLU A 78 -1.82 -3.57 9.29
C GLU A 78 -3.06 -3.17 8.48
N CYS A 79 -3.13 -3.56 7.19
CA CYS A 79 -4.17 -3.11 6.26
C CYS A 79 -5.61 -3.39 6.74
N ALA A 80 -5.80 -4.42 7.56
CA ALA A 80 -7.07 -4.75 8.22
C ALA A 80 -7.67 -3.56 8.96
N ARG A 81 -6.80 -2.80 9.64
CA ARG A 81 -7.20 -1.71 10.52
C ARG A 81 -7.47 -0.42 9.76
N THR A 82 -7.12 -0.34 8.48
CA THR A 82 -7.36 0.83 7.61
C THR A 82 -8.84 1.10 7.37
N PHE A 83 -9.69 0.07 7.31
CA PHE A 83 -11.10 0.23 6.95
C PHE A 83 -11.90 1.09 7.94
N VAL A 84 -11.62 0.97 9.23
CA VAL A 84 -12.34 1.73 10.27
C VAL A 84 -12.11 3.24 10.18
N PRO A 85 -10.87 3.77 10.23
CA PRO A 85 -10.61 5.20 10.09
C PRO A 85 -10.99 5.70 8.69
N PHE A 86 -10.83 4.90 7.63
CA PHE A 86 -11.23 5.30 6.28
C PHE A 86 -12.76 5.45 6.15
N ARG A 87 -13.55 4.51 6.69
CA ARG A 87 -15.02 4.65 6.76
C ARG A 87 -15.43 5.88 7.55
N ARG A 88 -14.71 6.21 8.63
CA ARG A 88 -14.96 7.41 9.44
C ARG A 88 -14.70 8.68 8.62
N LEU A 89 -13.59 8.77 7.89
CA LEU A 89 -13.31 9.89 6.97
C LEU A 89 -14.40 10.05 5.91
N LEU A 90 -14.83 8.95 5.28
CA LEU A 90 -15.89 9.01 4.27
C LEU A 90 -17.23 9.46 4.83
N ARG A 91 -17.58 9.02 6.04
CA ARG A 91 -18.78 9.49 6.73
C ARG A 91 -18.68 10.97 7.05
N MET A 92 -17.55 11.43 7.60
CA MET A 92 -17.33 12.85 7.89
C MET A 92 -17.46 13.70 6.62
N PHE A 93 -16.90 13.24 5.49
CA PHE A 93 -17.02 13.92 4.20
C PHE A 93 -18.46 13.92 3.68
N ASP A 94 -19.18 12.80 3.80
CA ASP A 94 -20.59 12.70 3.38
C ASP A 94 -21.52 13.60 4.24
N GLU A 95 -21.23 13.74 5.54
CA GLU A 95 -21.99 14.57 6.49
C GLU A 95 -21.73 16.08 6.32
N ASN A 96 -20.46 16.48 6.23
CA ASN A 96 -20.07 17.87 6.13
C ASN A 96 -18.79 18.05 5.28
N PRO A 97 -18.92 18.16 3.95
CA PRO A 97 -17.78 18.37 3.06
C PRO A 97 -16.94 19.61 3.37
N ALA A 98 -17.52 20.63 4.01
CA ALA A 98 -16.83 21.89 4.33
C ALA A 98 -15.72 21.73 5.40
N ASP A 99 -15.70 20.61 6.13
CA ASP A 99 -14.61 20.28 7.07
C ASP A 99 -13.32 19.87 6.33
N PHE A 100 -13.40 19.59 5.03
CA PHE A 100 -12.28 19.13 4.21
C PHE A 100 -11.79 20.28 3.32
N ARG A 101 -10.48 20.53 3.36
CA ARG A 101 -9.83 21.38 2.35
C ARG A 101 -9.75 20.61 1.03
N GLU A 102 -9.52 21.32 -0.06
CA GLU A 102 -9.36 20.72 -1.40
C GLU A 102 -8.30 19.60 -1.40
N ASP A 103 -7.15 19.83 -0.76
CA ASP A 103 -6.12 18.81 -0.59
C ASP A 103 -6.57 17.60 0.24
N ASP A 104 -7.42 17.80 1.25
CA ASP A 104 -7.96 16.70 2.07
C ASP A 104 -8.92 15.84 1.23
N VAL A 105 -9.75 16.48 0.39
CA VAL A 105 -10.64 15.78 -0.55
C VAL A 105 -9.84 15.00 -1.59
N ARG A 106 -8.78 15.62 -2.14
CA ARG A 106 -7.88 14.96 -3.09
C ARG A 106 -7.19 13.76 -2.44
N ARG A 107 -6.64 13.90 -1.23
CA ARG A 107 -6.03 12.80 -0.46
C ARG A 107 -7.02 11.69 -0.15
N LEU A 108 -8.26 12.03 0.24
CA LEU A 108 -9.32 11.05 0.51
C LEU A 108 -9.64 10.20 -0.73
N HIS A 109 -9.81 10.84 -1.89
CA HIS A 109 -10.07 10.14 -3.15
C HIS A 109 -8.86 9.32 -3.60
N TRP A 110 -7.66 9.85 -3.41
CA TRP A 110 -6.41 9.17 -3.73
C TRP A 110 -6.22 7.90 -2.88
N MET A 111 -6.42 7.99 -1.56
CA MET A 111 -6.37 6.85 -0.63
C MET A 111 -7.37 5.75 -0.99
N PHE A 112 -8.55 6.13 -1.48
CA PHE A 112 -9.59 5.18 -1.88
C PHE A 112 -9.06 4.10 -2.83
N LYS A 113 -8.15 4.46 -3.74
CA LYS A 113 -7.61 3.55 -4.76
C LYS A 113 -6.94 2.32 -4.17
N TRP A 114 -6.05 2.52 -3.20
CA TRP A 114 -5.35 1.39 -2.59
C TRP A 114 -6.17 0.76 -1.46
N VAL A 115 -6.95 1.53 -0.68
CA VAL A 115 -7.79 0.93 0.37
C VAL A 115 -8.78 -0.11 -0.20
N VAL A 116 -9.33 0.12 -1.40
CA VAL A 116 -10.18 -0.87 -2.10
C VAL A 116 -9.39 -2.13 -2.45
N THR A 117 -8.12 -2.01 -2.84
CA THR A 117 -7.29 -3.16 -3.20
C THR A 117 -6.70 -3.85 -1.97
N ASP A 118 -6.48 -3.12 -0.88
CA ASP A 118 -5.99 -3.64 0.41
C ASP A 118 -7.02 -4.58 1.06
N ALA A 119 -8.31 -4.49 0.68
CA ALA A 119 -9.35 -5.43 1.10
C ALA A 119 -8.98 -6.89 0.86
N ARG A 120 -8.18 -7.13 -0.18
CA ARG A 120 -7.74 -8.44 -0.62
C ARG A 120 -6.67 -9.05 0.29
N GLN A 121 -6.05 -8.20 1.11
CA GLN A 121 -5.11 -8.64 2.14
C GLN A 121 -5.83 -9.29 3.33
N GLN A 122 -7.16 -9.12 3.43
CA GLN A 122 -7.92 -9.43 4.64
C GLN A 122 -8.94 -10.54 4.41
N PRO A 123 -8.82 -11.69 5.12
CA PRO A 123 -9.75 -12.81 4.95
C PRO A 123 -11.15 -12.50 5.48
N ASP A 124 -11.27 -11.59 6.45
CA ASP A 124 -12.55 -11.21 7.05
C ASP A 124 -13.35 -10.23 6.18
N VAL A 125 -12.72 -9.62 5.18
CA VAL A 125 -13.42 -8.75 4.22
C VAL A 125 -13.97 -9.64 3.10
N THR A 126 -15.29 -9.72 3.03
CA THR A 126 -15.96 -10.54 2.01
C THR A 126 -15.78 -9.95 0.62
N LEU A 127 -15.86 -10.79 -0.41
CA LEU A 127 -15.88 -10.31 -1.81
C LEU A 127 -17.00 -9.29 -2.04
N THR A 128 -18.19 -9.54 -1.48
CA THR A 128 -19.33 -8.61 -1.57
C THR A 128 -18.99 -7.23 -1.03
N GLU A 129 -18.28 -7.14 0.11
CA GLU A 129 -17.84 -5.86 0.65
C GLU A 129 -16.82 -5.17 -0.26
N ALA A 130 -15.86 -5.91 -0.81
CA ALA A 130 -14.90 -5.37 -1.77
C ALA A 130 -15.60 -4.80 -3.03
N GLU A 131 -16.62 -5.48 -3.54
CA GLU A 131 -17.44 -4.98 -4.67
C GLU A 131 -18.22 -3.72 -4.30
N VAL A 132 -18.80 -3.65 -3.10
CA VAL A 132 -19.49 -2.46 -2.60
C VAL A 132 -18.53 -1.28 -2.52
N TRP A 133 -17.30 -1.51 -2.05
CA TRP A 133 -16.24 -0.51 -2.00
C TRP A 133 -15.83 -0.01 -3.38
N LEU A 134 -15.62 -0.91 -4.34
CA LEU A 134 -15.31 -0.57 -5.73
C LEU A 134 -16.45 0.25 -6.38
N ALA A 135 -17.70 -0.15 -6.18
CA ALA A 135 -18.85 0.58 -6.68
C ALA A 135 -19.00 1.97 -6.01
N ARG A 136 -18.66 2.08 -4.73
CA ARG A 136 -18.66 3.36 -3.99
C ARG A 136 -17.56 4.29 -4.51
N MET A 137 -16.37 3.76 -4.81
CA MET A 137 -15.28 4.49 -5.46
C MET A 137 -15.74 5.06 -6.81
N ARG A 138 -16.32 4.20 -7.67
CA ARG A 138 -16.84 4.59 -8.99
C ARG A 138 -17.84 5.75 -8.91
N ARG A 139 -18.83 5.66 -8.02
CA ARG A 139 -19.83 6.72 -7.84
C ARG A 139 -19.21 8.05 -7.40
N ARG A 140 -18.22 8.01 -6.50
CA ARG A 140 -17.52 9.21 -6.03
C ARG A 140 -16.68 9.85 -7.11
N TYR A 141 -15.95 9.04 -7.86
CA TYR A 141 -15.08 9.53 -8.94
C TYR A 141 -15.90 10.21 -10.03
N ARG A 142 -17.01 9.60 -10.47
CA ARG A 142 -17.97 10.23 -11.39
C ARG A 142 -18.51 11.56 -10.86
N LYS A 143 -18.93 11.60 -9.59
CA LYS A 143 -19.47 12.82 -8.97
C LYS A 143 -18.42 13.94 -8.90
N ALA A 144 -17.15 13.57 -8.68
CA ALA A 144 -16.03 14.51 -8.62
C ALA A 144 -15.45 14.87 -10.01
N GLY A 145 -15.96 14.29 -11.10
CA GLY A 145 -15.48 14.55 -12.46
C GLY A 145 -14.18 13.84 -12.83
N TYR A 146 -13.74 12.86 -12.04
CA TYR A 146 -12.55 12.06 -12.34
C TYR A 146 -12.83 10.98 -13.39
N SER A 147 -11.79 10.63 -14.14
CA SER A 147 -11.72 9.46 -14.99
C SER A 147 -11.94 8.18 -14.16
N GLU A 148 -12.59 7.19 -14.78
CA GLU A 148 -12.72 5.86 -14.17
C GLU A 148 -11.44 5.02 -14.28
N ARG A 149 -10.34 5.56 -14.82
CA ARG A 149 -9.06 4.85 -14.96
C ARG A 149 -8.66 4.14 -13.67
N ALA A 150 -8.61 4.85 -12.54
CA ALA A 150 -8.23 4.26 -11.26
C ALA A 150 -9.21 3.16 -10.79
N VAL A 151 -10.51 3.31 -11.08
CA VAL A 151 -11.54 2.31 -10.74
C VAL A 151 -11.30 1.03 -11.54
N HIS A 152 -11.04 1.16 -12.84
CA HIS A 152 -10.71 0.01 -13.69
C HIS A 152 -9.40 -0.66 -13.30
N GLY A 153 -8.40 0.11 -12.85
CA GLY A 153 -7.16 -0.43 -12.29
C GLY A 153 -7.39 -1.24 -11.01
N ALA A 154 -8.23 -0.74 -10.09
CA ALA A 154 -8.61 -1.48 -8.88
C ALA A 154 -9.42 -2.75 -9.21
N GLU A 155 -10.36 -2.66 -10.15
CA GLU A 155 -11.14 -3.80 -10.64
C GLU A 155 -10.26 -4.87 -11.28
N PHE A 156 -9.25 -4.46 -12.07
CA PHE A 156 -8.28 -5.35 -12.66
C PHE A 156 -7.50 -6.12 -11.57
N ARG A 157 -6.97 -5.43 -10.56
CA ARG A 157 -6.23 -6.06 -9.45
C ARG A 157 -7.11 -7.03 -8.65
N LEU A 158 -8.38 -6.69 -8.42
CA LEU A 158 -9.34 -7.60 -7.77
C LEU A 158 -9.57 -8.86 -8.62
N ALA A 159 -9.87 -8.69 -9.92
CA ALA A 159 -10.13 -9.80 -10.83
C ALA A 159 -8.95 -10.77 -10.95
N ARG A 160 -7.71 -10.27 -11.02
CA ARG A 160 -6.50 -11.10 -11.13
C ARG A 160 -6.38 -12.15 -10.02
N HIS A 161 -6.62 -11.77 -8.79
CA HIS A 161 -6.50 -12.71 -7.65
C HIS A 161 -7.72 -13.58 -7.43
N LEU A 162 -8.90 -13.14 -7.88
CA LEU A 162 -10.02 -14.07 -7.99
C LEU A 162 -9.77 -15.13 -9.08
N GLY A 163 -8.74 -14.96 -9.92
CA GLY A 163 -8.49 -15.80 -11.09
C GLY A 163 -9.51 -15.59 -12.20
N ASP A 164 -10.30 -14.51 -12.16
CA ASP A 164 -11.31 -14.20 -13.17
C ASP A 164 -10.66 -13.53 -14.38
N ALA A 165 -10.12 -14.36 -15.28
CA ALA A 165 -9.40 -13.90 -16.47
C ALA A 165 -10.27 -13.04 -17.42
N ALA A 166 -11.58 -13.35 -17.50
CA ALA A 166 -12.50 -12.63 -18.36
C ALA A 166 -12.74 -11.22 -17.83
N ARG A 167 -12.99 -11.08 -16.53
CA ARG A 167 -13.12 -9.77 -15.88
C ARG A 167 -11.81 -8.99 -15.91
N ALA A 168 -10.68 -9.65 -15.64
CA ALA A 168 -9.37 -9.01 -15.70
C ALA A 168 -9.10 -8.42 -17.09
N THR A 169 -9.44 -9.14 -18.16
CA THR A 169 -9.30 -8.66 -19.55
C THR A 169 -10.16 -7.43 -19.84
N ARG A 170 -11.44 -7.44 -19.42
CA ARG A 170 -12.34 -6.29 -19.61
C ARG A 170 -11.87 -5.07 -18.81
N ALA A 171 -11.53 -5.26 -17.54
CA ALA A 171 -11.06 -4.21 -16.66
C ALA A 171 -9.74 -3.60 -17.14
N TYR A 172 -8.79 -4.42 -17.59
CA TYR A 172 -7.53 -3.95 -18.18
C TYR A 172 -7.77 -3.11 -19.43
N SER A 173 -8.63 -3.58 -20.35
CA SER A 173 -8.94 -2.84 -21.58
C SER A 173 -9.61 -1.49 -21.29
N ALA A 174 -10.52 -1.45 -20.32
CA ALA A 174 -11.16 -0.21 -19.88
C ALA A 174 -10.17 0.72 -19.17
N TRP A 175 -9.25 0.16 -18.38
CA TRP A 175 -8.21 0.93 -17.71
C TRP A 175 -7.28 1.62 -18.71
N THR A 176 -6.75 0.90 -19.69
CA THR A 176 -5.81 1.47 -20.67
C THR A 176 -6.48 2.45 -21.63
N ALA A 177 -7.75 2.25 -21.98
CA ALA A 177 -8.53 3.16 -22.82
C ALA A 177 -8.98 4.45 -22.10
N ALA A 178 -9.12 4.42 -20.77
CA ALA A 178 -9.54 5.58 -20.00
C ALA A 178 -8.42 6.62 -19.90
N ALA A 179 -8.77 7.90 -20.06
CA ALA A 179 -7.83 9.01 -19.94
C ALA A 179 -7.13 9.03 -18.57
N ARG A 180 -5.86 9.40 -18.57
CA ARG A 180 -5.12 9.69 -17.34
C ARG A 180 -5.57 11.06 -16.79
N ASP A 181 -5.75 11.13 -15.49
CA ASP A 181 -6.06 12.33 -14.73
C ASP A 181 -5.26 12.34 -13.41
N ASP A 182 -5.60 13.26 -12.51
CA ASP A 182 -4.94 13.39 -11.21
C ASP A 182 -5.13 12.18 -10.28
N MET A 183 -6.08 11.28 -10.60
CA MET A 183 -6.28 10.03 -9.86
C MET A 183 -5.56 8.85 -10.50
N ALA A 184 -4.95 8.99 -11.68
CA ALA A 184 -4.12 7.94 -12.27
C ALA A 184 -2.93 7.61 -11.36
N ASP A 185 -2.53 6.34 -11.32
CA ASP A 185 -1.31 5.96 -10.62
C ASP A 185 -0.08 6.56 -11.33
N CYS A 186 1.04 6.69 -10.61
CA CYS A 186 2.28 7.13 -11.23
C CYS A 186 2.68 6.16 -12.36
N LEU A 187 3.38 6.67 -13.38
CA LEU A 187 3.74 5.87 -14.56
C LEU A 187 4.49 4.59 -14.19
N ALA A 188 5.40 4.64 -13.21
CA ALA A 188 6.13 3.46 -12.75
C ALA A 188 5.18 2.34 -12.29
N CYS A 189 4.16 2.67 -11.49
CA CYS A 189 3.16 1.70 -11.02
C CYS A 189 2.25 1.19 -12.15
N GLU A 190 1.95 2.02 -13.15
CA GLU A 190 1.17 1.58 -14.31
C GLU A 190 1.98 0.61 -15.18
N TYR A 191 3.24 0.90 -15.51
CA TYR A 191 4.13 -0.04 -16.20
C TYR A 191 4.26 -1.36 -15.43
N ALA A 192 4.45 -1.29 -14.11
CA ALA A 192 4.48 -2.47 -13.26
C ALA A 192 3.20 -3.32 -13.41
N THR A 193 2.02 -2.67 -13.38
CA THR A 193 0.71 -3.31 -13.53
C THR A 193 0.50 -3.88 -14.94
N GLU A 194 0.96 -3.20 -16.00
CA GLU A 194 0.90 -3.67 -17.38
C GLU A 194 1.76 -4.91 -17.62
N GLY A 195 3.01 -4.95 -17.14
CA GLY A 195 3.82 -6.16 -17.29
C GLY A 195 3.27 -7.34 -16.48
N LEU A 196 2.64 -7.09 -15.32
CA LEU A 196 1.89 -8.13 -14.59
C LEU A 196 0.76 -8.73 -15.45
N ARG A 197 0.04 -7.90 -16.22
CA ARG A 197 -0.95 -8.38 -17.18
C ARG A 197 -0.33 -9.30 -18.24
N GLN A 198 0.85 -8.95 -18.76
CA GLN A 198 1.53 -9.77 -19.76
C GLN A 198 1.99 -11.12 -19.17
N LEU A 199 2.45 -11.14 -17.92
CA LEU A 199 2.73 -12.40 -17.22
C LEU A 199 1.49 -13.27 -17.04
N ASP A 200 0.32 -12.69 -16.71
CA ASP A 200 -0.93 -13.44 -16.63
C ASP A 200 -1.33 -14.06 -17.99
N LEU A 201 -0.89 -13.46 -19.10
CA LEU A 201 -1.08 -13.97 -20.47
C LEU A 201 0.00 -14.97 -20.90
N GLY A 202 1.01 -15.22 -20.05
CA GLY A 202 2.14 -16.09 -20.37
C GLY A 202 3.19 -15.46 -21.30
N ASP A 203 3.14 -14.16 -21.53
CA ASP A 203 4.10 -13.45 -22.39
C ASP A 203 5.21 -12.80 -21.56
N ASP A 204 6.22 -13.60 -21.23
CA ASP A 204 7.40 -13.14 -20.49
C ASP A 204 8.20 -12.05 -21.22
N ARG A 205 8.21 -12.08 -22.56
CA ARG A 205 8.99 -11.10 -23.34
C ARG A 205 8.29 -9.75 -23.32
N ALA A 206 6.99 -9.73 -23.60
CA ALA A 206 6.19 -8.50 -23.53
C ALA A 206 6.21 -7.88 -22.12
N ALA A 207 6.17 -8.70 -21.07
CA ALA A 207 6.29 -8.21 -19.70
C ALA A 207 7.64 -7.49 -19.47
N LEU A 208 8.74 -8.11 -19.87
CA LEU A 208 10.08 -7.57 -19.67
C LEU A 208 10.33 -6.31 -20.52
N ASP A 209 9.87 -6.31 -21.77
CA ASP A 209 10.00 -5.15 -22.65
C ASP A 209 9.17 -3.97 -22.12
N GLY A 210 7.95 -4.22 -21.66
CA GLY A 210 7.09 -3.20 -21.04
C GLY A 210 7.61 -2.67 -19.70
N TRP A 211 8.40 -3.46 -18.98
CA TRP A 211 9.02 -3.05 -17.71
C TRP A 211 10.35 -2.31 -17.86
N GLU A 212 10.93 -2.26 -19.07
CA GLU A 212 12.24 -1.61 -19.28
C GLU A 212 12.30 -0.17 -18.73
N PRO A 213 11.28 0.71 -18.89
CA PRO A 213 11.29 2.05 -18.29
C PRO A 213 11.39 2.07 -16.75
N VAL A 214 10.94 1.01 -16.06
CA VAL A 214 11.05 0.88 -14.60
C VAL A 214 12.39 0.24 -14.23
N LEU A 215 12.78 -0.83 -14.92
CA LEU A 215 14.02 -1.57 -14.68
C LEU A 215 15.27 -0.69 -14.87
N ASN A 216 15.25 0.20 -15.86
CA ASN A 216 16.30 1.18 -16.14
C ASN A 216 16.16 2.49 -15.34
N CYS A 217 15.14 2.60 -14.48
CA CYS A 217 14.83 3.77 -13.65
C CYS A 217 14.50 5.07 -14.40
N THR A 218 14.05 4.99 -15.66
CA THR A 218 13.40 6.13 -16.34
C THR A 218 12.16 6.59 -15.57
N HIS A 219 11.43 5.64 -14.98
CA HIS A 219 10.35 5.89 -14.05
C HIS A 219 10.56 5.11 -12.74
N SER A 220 10.42 5.79 -11.61
CA SER A 220 10.52 5.19 -10.28
C SER A 220 9.54 5.85 -9.30
N CYS A 221 9.28 5.16 -8.19
CA CYS A 221 8.53 5.67 -7.06
C CYS A 221 9.03 4.99 -5.77
N HIS A 222 8.32 5.13 -4.66
CA HIS A 222 8.71 4.46 -3.42
C HIS A 222 8.71 2.92 -3.55
N ARG A 223 7.80 2.34 -4.34
CA ARG A 223 7.69 0.88 -4.57
C ARG A 223 8.53 0.41 -5.75
N GLU A 224 8.54 1.17 -6.85
CA GLU A 224 9.20 0.79 -8.08
C GLU A 224 10.57 1.47 -8.19
N PRO A 225 11.67 0.73 -8.44
CA PRO A 225 11.71 -0.52 -9.19
C PRO A 225 11.79 -1.80 -8.34
N HIS A 226 11.70 -1.71 -7.00
CA HIS A 226 11.91 -2.84 -6.09
C HIS A 226 11.05 -4.05 -6.46
N GLU A 227 9.75 -3.81 -6.68
CA GLU A 227 8.78 -4.83 -7.06
C GLU A 227 9.01 -5.38 -8.47
N THR A 228 9.20 -4.49 -9.45
CA THR A 228 9.44 -4.90 -10.83
C THR A 228 10.74 -5.70 -10.98
N LEU A 229 11.80 -5.34 -10.25
CA LEU A 229 13.05 -6.13 -10.18
C LEU A 229 12.77 -7.55 -9.70
N ALA A 230 12.04 -7.72 -8.60
CA ALA A 230 11.72 -9.05 -8.07
C ALA A 230 10.80 -9.86 -8.99
N ARG A 231 9.82 -9.21 -9.63
CA ARG A 231 8.89 -9.87 -10.57
C ARG A 231 9.54 -10.25 -11.89
N SER A 232 10.58 -9.55 -12.31
CA SER A 232 11.33 -9.84 -13.53
C SER A 232 12.20 -11.11 -13.46
N LEU A 233 12.49 -11.61 -12.25
CA LEU A 233 13.47 -12.68 -12.03
C LEU A 233 13.14 -13.97 -12.79
N LEU A 234 11.94 -14.53 -12.58
CA LEU A 234 11.54 -15.77 -13.23
C LEU A 234 11.29 -15.61 -14.75
N PRO A 235 10.65 -14.52 -15.24
CA PRO A 235 10.58 -14.23 -16.68
C PRO A 235 11.96 -14.18 -17.35
N LEU A 236 12.96 -13.59 -16.68
CA LEU A 236 14.34 -13.54 -17.20
C LEU A 236 14.94 -14.95 -17.28
N VAL A 237 14.75 -15.79 -16.26
CA VAL A 237 15.19 -17.19 -16.27
C VAL A 237 14.52 -17.98 -17.41
N ARG A 238 13.19 -17.89 -17.55
CA ARG A 238 12.44 -18.61 -18.59
C ARG A 238 12.82 -18.16 -20.01
N THR A 239 13.23 -16.92 -20.17
CA THR A 239 13.72 -16.38 -21.46
C THR A 239 15.22 -16.54 -21.67
N GLY A 240 15.94 -17.27 -20.80
CA GLY A 240 17.37 -17.57 -20.93
C GLY A 240 18.31 -16.43 -20.53
N ARG A 241 17.79 -15.33 -19.99
CA ARG A 241 18.54 -14.12 -19.57
C ARG A 241 18.98 -14.22 -18.10
N THR A 242 19.65 -15.31 -17.74
CA THR A 242 20.02 -15.64 -16.35
C THR A 242 20.98 -14.63 -15.71
N ASP A 243 21.90 -14.03 -16.49
CA ASP A 243 22.81 -13.00 -15.97
C ASP A 243 22.06 -11.73 -15.54
N ARG A 244 21.07 -11.29 -16.34
CA ARG A 244 20.18 -10.18 -15.95
C ARG A 244 19.32 -10.56 -14.74
N ALA A 245 18.83 -11.80 -14.66
CA ALA A 245 18.07 -12.26 -13.49
C ALA A 245 18.91 -12.20 -12.21
N ARG A 246 20.20 -12.58 -12.29
CA ARG A 246 21.14 -12.47 -11.18
C ARG A 246 21.37 -11.03 -10.75
N ASP A 247 21.61 -10.12 -11.70
CA ASP A 247 21.77 -8.69 -11.41
C ASP A 247 20.54 -8.13 -10.70
N HIS A 248 19.34 -8.38 -11.24
CA HIS A 248 18.09 -7.93 -10.65
C HIS A 248 17.83 -8.55 -9.27
N HIS A 249 18.24 -9.79 -9.03
CA HIS A 249 18.15 -10.41 -7.71
C HIS A 249 19.04 -9.69 -6.70
N LEU A 250 20.31 -9.44 -7.04
CA LEU A 250 21.28 -8.82 -6.13
C LEU A 250 20.89 -7.38 -5.80
N ARG A 251 20.54 -6.60 -6.83
CA ARG A 251 20.09 -5.22 -6.70
C ARG A 251 18.76 -5.14 -5.95
N GLY A 252 17.74 -5.85 -6.44
CA GLY A 252 16.39 -5.80 -5.89
C GLY A 252 16.34 -6.23 -4.42
N TYR A 253 16.98 -7.34 -4.07
CA TYR A 253 17.02 -7.82 -2.69
C TYR A 253 17.74 -6.83 -1.77
N GLY A 254 18.86 -6.26 -2.24
CA GLY A 254 19.62 -5.26 -1.49
C GLY A 254 18.77 -4.05 -1.11
N MET A 255 17.85 -3.64 -2.00
CA MET A 255 16.97 -2.49 -1.77
C MET A 255 15.83 -2.80 -0.78
N VAL A 256 15.32 -4.04 -0.72
CA VAL A 256 14.15 -4.39 0.11
C VAL A 256 14.46 -5.04 1.46
N ARG A 257 15.66 -5.60 1.64
CA ARG A 257 15.96 -6.48 2.80
C ARG A 257 15.79 -5.82 4.17
N ALA A 258 15.92 -4.49 4.26
CA ALA A 258 15.85 -3.73 5.50
C ALA A 258 14.48 -3.09 5.75
N ASP A 259 13.61 -3.02 4.75
CA ASP A 259 12.32 -2.32 4.82
C ASP A 259 11.18 -3.32 5.00
N GLU A 260 10.40 -3.15 6.08
CA GLU A 260 9.32 -4.07 6.46
C GLU A 260 8.15 -4.05 5.47
N ALA A 261 7.95 -2.94 4.76
CA ALA A 261 6.86 -2.79 3.79
C ALA A 261 7.03 -3.66 2.52
N PHE A 262 8.19 -4.30 2.33
CA PHE A 262 8.51 -5.10 1.14
C PHE A 262 8.57 -6.61 1.39
N GLY A 263 7.92 -7.08 2.47
CA GLY A 263 7.85 -8.51 2.79
C GLY A 263 7.49 -9.43 1.59
N PRO A 264 6.37 -9.19 0.90
CA PRO A 264 5.99 -9.91 -0.32
C PRO A 264 7.07 -9.97 -1.40
N VAL A 265 7.81 -8.88 -1.57
CA VAL A 265 8.86 -8.76 -2.59
C VAL A 265 10.04 -9.65 -2.24
N VAL A 266 10.38 -9.75 -0.95
CA VAL A 266 11.41 -10.67 -0.46
C VAL A 266 11.05 -12.13 -0.77
N ALA A 267 9.77 -12.51 -0.70
CA ALA A 267 9.33 -13.87 -1.02
C ALA A 267 9.65 -14.26 -2.47
N LEU A 268 9.50 -13.33 -3.43
CA LEU A 268 9.85 -13.56 -4.83
C LEU A 268 11.36 -13.85 -5.03
N HIS A 269 12.23 -13.23 -4.23
CA HIS A 269 13.66 -13.54 -4.24
C HIS A 269 13.96 -14.93 -3.68
N VAL A 270 13.19 -15.40 -2.68
CA VAL A 270 13.30 -16.77 -2.15
C VAL A 270 12.82 -17.79 -3.18
N GLU A 271 11.69 -17.53 -3.84
CA GLU A 271 11.18 -18.37 -4.92
C GLU A 271 12.21 -18.48 -6.05
N PHE A 272 12.78 -17.35 -6.49
CA PHE A 272 13.85 -17.35 -7.49
C PHE A 272 14.99 -18.27 -7.08
N CYS A 273 15.44 -18.22 -5.83
CA CYS A 273 16.52 -19.10 -5.35
C CYS A 273 16.13 -20.59 -5.45
N ALA A 274 14.91 -20.92 -5.05
CA ALA A 274 14.39 -22.30 -5.11
C ALA A 274 14.26 -22.83 -6.55
N ARG A 275 13.85 -21.97 -7.50
CA ARG A 275 13.63 -22.33 -8.90
C ARG A 275 14.90 -22.40 -9.75
N THR A 276 16.03 -21.91 -9.23
CA THR A 276 17.29 -21.78 -9.97
C THR A 276 18.43 -22.61 -9.39
N GLY A 277 18.19 -23.45 -8.38
CA GLY A 277 19.24 -24.24 -7.72
C GLY A 277 20.17 -23.40 -6.85
N ASN A 278 19.69 -22.26 -6.34
CA ASN A 278 20.44 -21.38 -5.45
C ASN A 278 19.97 -21.55 -3.99
N GLU A 279 19.72 -22.79 -3.57
CA GLU A 279 19.21 -23.11 -2.23
C GLU A 279 20.05 -22.48 -1.10
N PRO A 280 21.40 -22.52 -1.12
CA PRO A 280 22.20 -21.87 -0.08
C PRO A 280 22.00 -20.36 0.04
N ARG A 281 21.70 -19.68 -1.08
CA ARG A 281 21.35 -18.25 -1.05
C ARG A 281 19.98 -18.04 -0.45
N GLY A 282 18.99 -18.83 -0.86
CA GLY A 282 17.64 -18.76 -0.32
C GLY A 282 17.61 -18.99 1.18
N LEU A 283 18.35 -19.98 1.69
CA LEU A 283 18.40 -20.30 3.13
C LEU A 283 18.99 -19.14 3.94
N ARG A 284 20.00 -18.44 3.41
CA ARG A 284 20.52 -17.22 4.04
C ARG A 284 19.47 -16.11 4.10
N ILE A 285 18.67 -15.92 3.04
CA ILE A 285 17.58 -14.94 3.04
C ILE A 285 16.54 -15.30 4.11
N ILE A 286 16.15 -16.58 4.21
CA ILE A 286 15.22 -17.04 5.26
C ILE A 286 15.79 -16.78 6.65
N ALA A 287 17.06 -17.13 6.89
CA ALA A 287 17.70 -16.87 8.17
C ALA A 287 17.71 -15.38 8.52
N GLU A 288 18.08 -14.52 7.57
CA GLU A 288 18.10 -13.05 7.71
C GLU A 288 16.71 -12.46 8.00
N GLN A 289 15.66 -13.03 7.41
CA GLN A 289 14.30 -12.46 7.44
C GLN A 289 13.37 -13.14 8.45
N SER A 290 13.76 -14.27 9.03
CA SER A 290 12.93 -15.11 9.92
C SER A 290 12.21 -14.34 11.03
N ARG A 291 12.91 -13.41 11.70
CA ARG A 291 12.34 -12.60 12.79
C ARG A 291 11.23 -11.65 12.34
N ARG A 292 11.27 -11.18 11.08
CA ARG A 292 10.26 -10.25 10.52
C ARG A 292 8.87 -10.88 10.44
N TRP A 293 8.79 -12.20 10.31
CA TRP A 293 7.55 -12.94 10.03
C TRP A 293 7.02 -13.76 11.22
N ALA A 294 7.63 -13.59 12.40
CA ALA A 294 7.29 -14.37 13.58
C ALA A 294 5.94 -13.94 14.21
N ASP A 295 5.66 -12.63 14.22
CA ASP A 295 4.65 -12.09 15.16
C ASP A 295 3.51 -11.25 14.54
N THR A 296 3.70 -10.61 13.37
CA THR A 296 2.73 -9.62 12.83
C THR A 296 2.80 -9.49 11.30
N GLY A 297 1.71 -9.04 10.67
CA GLY A 297 1.67 -8.66 9.25
C GLY A 297 0.38 -9.08 8.55
N ASP A 298 0.17 -8.59 7.34
CA ASP A 298 -1.02 -8.91 6.54
C ASP A 298 -1.06 -10.41 6.14
N PRO A 299 -2.22 -11.08 6.25
CA PRO A 299 -2.33 -12.53 5.99
C PRO A 299 -1.85 -12.99 4.61
N LEU A 300 -2.17 -12.23 3.55
CA LEU A 300 -1.75 -12.59 2.19
C LEU A 300 -0.22 -12.39 2.00
N ASP A 301 0.37 -11.35 2.57
CA ASP A 301 1.82 -11.17 2.58
C ASP A 301 2.53 -12.34 3.28
N ARG A 302 1.97 -12.78 4.42
CA ARG A 302 2.46 -13.97 5.14
C ARG A 302 2.30 -15.24 4.33
N LEU A 303 1.19 -15.40 3.60
CA LEU A 303 0.96 -16.54 2.71
C LEU A 303 2.00 -16.59 1.59
N GLU A 304 2.28 -15.46 0.94
CA GLU A 304 3.28 -15.36 -0.13
C GLU A 304 4.68 -15.69 0.39
N TRP A 305 5.05 -15.15 1.56
CA TRP A 305 6.30 -15.50 2.24
C TRP A 305 6.40 -17.00 2.54
N LEU A 306 5.39 -17.58 3.19
CA LEU A 306 5.38 -19.01 3.54
C LEU A 306 5.39 -19.90 2.30
N GLY A 307 4.77 -19.46 1.19
CA GLY A 307 4.82 -20.16 -0.09
C GLY A 307 6.24 -20.27 -0.64
N GLY A 308 6.98 -19.15 -0.66
CA GLY A 308 8.39 -19.12 -1.07
C GLY A 308 9.29 -19.96 -0.16
N VAL A 309 9.10 -19.85 1.16
CA VAL A 309 9.83 -20.64 2.17
C VAL A 309 9.56 -22.13 2.00
N ALA A 310 8.31 -22.54 1.90
CA ALA A 310 7.93 -23.94 1.76
C ALA A 310 8.49 -24.55 0.46
N LEU A 311 8.48 -23.79 -0.63
CA LEU A 311 9.10 -24.19 -1.88
C LEU A 311 10.61 -24.41 -1.71
N LEU A 312 11.32 -23.46 -1.10
CA LEU A 312 12.76 -23.56 -0.89
C LEU A 312 13.13 -24.73 0.02
N LEU A 313 12.44 -24.88 1.16
CA LEU A 313 12.74 -25.95 2.11
C LEU A 313 12.48 -27.33 1.51
N ARG A 314 11.41 -27.47 0.70
CA ARG A 314 11.17 -28.71 -0.05
C ARG A 314 12.34 -29.02 -1.00
N ARG A 315 12.81 -28.02 -1.76
CA ARG A 315 13.98 -28.17 -2.63
C ARG A 315 15.24 -28.55 -1.86
N ALA A 316 15.49 -27.92 -0.71
CA ALA A 316 16.63 -28.24 0.14
C ALA A 316 16.57 -29.69 0.66
N VAL A 317 15.39 -30.21 1.00
CA VAL A 317 15.21 -31.62 1.36
C VAL A 317 15.49 -32.54 0.17
N GLU A 318 14.91 -32.24 -1.00
CA GLU A 318 15.12 -33.00 -2.24
C GLU A 318 16.60 -33.06 -2.67
N THR A 319 17.37 -31.99 -2.42
CA THR A 319 18.80 -31.93 -2.75
C THR A 319 19.71 -32.43 -1.61
N GLY A 320 19.16 -33.05 -0.56
CA GLY A 320 19.94 -33.70 0.49
C GLY A 320 20.47 -32.77 1.59
N HIS A 321 19.87 -31.61 1.79
CA HIS A 321 20.22 -30.67 2.87
C HIS A 321 19.32 -30.77 4.10
N ALA A 322 18.45 -31.78 4.18
CA ALA A 322 17.48 -31.96 5.27
C ALA A 322 18.08 -32.06 6.70
N GLN A 323 19.34 -32.49 6.81
CA GLN A 323 20.06 -32.71 8.08
C GLN A 323 21.09 -31.60 8.37
N ARG A 324 21.15 -30.55 7.54
CA ARG A 324 22.09 -29.44 7.74
C ARG A 324 21.41 -28.38 8.62
N PRO A 325 22.09 -27.92 9.70
CA PRO A 325 21.52 -26.98 10.66
C PRO A 325 21.17 -25.62 10.06
#